data_AF-A0A6J7V8P5-F1
#
_entry.id   AF-A0A6J7V8P5-F1
#
_cell.length_a   1.000
_cell.length_b   1.000
_cell.length_c   1.000
_cell.angle_alpha   90.00
_cell.angle_beta   90.00
_cell.angle_gamma   90.00
#
_symmetry.space_group_name_H-M   'P 1'
#
loop_
_entity.id
_entity.type
_entity.pdbx_description
1 polymer ?
#
loop_
_entity_poly.entity_id
_entity_poly.type
_entity_poly.pdbx_seq_one_letter_code
_entity_poly.pdbx_strand_id
1 'polypeptide(L)' 'MGIVEIQAGPHRIISMVTADAITDLGLTPGARAVASIKSTNVVIETA' A
#
# COMPACT_ATOMS: atom_id res chain seq x y z
N MET A 1 -5.62 3.02 13.49
CA MET A 1 -5.10 3.38 12.16
C MET A 1 -3.67 2.90 12.07
N GLY A 2 -3.23 2.46 10.88
CA GLY A 2 -1.87 2.01 10.63
C GLY A 2 -1.41 2.39 9.23
N ILE A 3 -0.10 2.38 9.04
CA ILE A 3 0.53 2.62 7.75
C ILE A 3 1.04 1.29 7.22
N VAL A 4 0.70 0.98 5.97
CA VAL A 4 1.25 -0.15 5.23
C VAL A 4 2.12 0.39 4.11
N GLU A 5 3.35 -0.12 4.06
CA GLU A 5 4.31 0.18 3.01
C GLU A 5 4.50 -1.06 2.14
N ILE A 6 4.30 -0.92 0.83
CA ILE A 6 4.54 -1.97 -0.15
C ILE A 6 5.73 -1.57 -1.01
N GLN A 7 6.76 -2.43 -1.03
CA GLN A 7 7.87 -2.28 -1.96
C GLN A 7 7.44 -2.73 -3.36
N ALA A 8 7.48 -1.81 -4.32
CA ALA A 8 7.07 -2.00 -5.70
C ALA A 8 8.23 -1.64 -6.65
N GLY A 9 9.21 -2.54 -6.76
CA GLY A 9 10.43 -2.28 -7.53
C GLY A 9 11.24 -1.14 -6.91
N PRO A 10 11.63 -0.08 -7.66
CA PRO A 10 12.31 1.08 -7.11
C PRO A 10 11.39 2.02 -6.31
N HIS A 11 10.07 1.82 -6.38
CA HIS A 11 9.09 2.68 -5.75
C HIS A 11 8.53 2.07 -4.47
N ARG A 12 7.92 2.93 -3.64
CA ARG A 12 7.20 2.54 -2.44
C ARG A 12 5.78 3.09 -2.50
N ILE A 13 4.81 2.21 -2.26
CA ILE A 13 3.40 2.59 -2.15
C ILE A 13 3.07 2.65 -0.66
N ILE A 14 2.56 3.79 -0.21
CA ILE A 14 2.18 4.02 1.18
C ILE A 14 0.66 4.17 1.23
N SER A 15 0.01 3.38 2.07
CA SER A 15 -1.43 3.47 2.31
C SER A 15 -1.72 3.54 3.80
N MET A 16 -2.67 4.38 4.15
CA MET A 16 -3.25 4.41 5.48
C MET A 16 -4.46 3.49 5.53
N VAL A 17 -4.44 2.55 6.47
CA VAL A 17 -5.48 1.54 6.62
C VAL A 17 -5.93 1.45 8.08
N THR A 18 -7.07 0.81 8.32
CA THR A 18 -7.52 0.52 9.68
C THR A 18 -6.65 -0.56 10.31
N ALA A 19 -6.58 -0.60 11.65
CA ALA A 19 -5.78 -1.63 12.34
C ALA A 19 -6.41 -3.03 12.14
N ASP A 20 -7.73 -3.11 12.14
CA ASP A 20 -8.46 -4.35 11.90
C ASP A 20 -8.18 -4.89 10.50
N ALA A 21 -8.13 -4.03 9.47
CA ALA A 21 -7.79 -4.46 8.11
C ALA A 21 -6.38 -5.06 8.00
N ILE A 22 -5.40 -4.55 8.75
CA ILE A 22 -4.05 -5.15 8.80
C ILE A 22 -4.13 -6.58 9.33
N THR A 23 -4.93 -6.78 10.38
CA THR A 23 -5.09 -8.08 11.05
C THR A 23 -5.89 -9.04 10.17
N ASP A 24 -7.05 -8.62 9.68
CA ASP A 24 -7.98 -9.43 8.87
C ASP A 24 -7.35 -9.88 7.55
N LEU A 25 -6.52 -9.02 6.94
CA LEU A 25 -5.77 -9.35 5.72
C LEU A 25 -4.46 -10.10 6.00
N GLY A 26 -4.09 -10.32 7.25
CA GLY A 26 -2.85 -10.99 7.64
C GLY A 26 -1.59 -10.27 7.16
N LEU A 27 -1.63 -8.94 7.05
CA LEU A 27 -0.51 -8.16 6.54
C LEU A 27 0.65 -8.20 7.55
N THR A 28 1.77 -8.75 7.10
CA THR A 28 3.00 -8.87 7.88
C THR A 28 4.21 -8.42 7.07
N PRO A 29 5.27 -7.91 7.69
CA PRO A 29 6.50 -7.56 6.97
C PRO A 29 7.04 -8.73 6.14
N GLY A 30 7.33 -8.47 4.86
CA GLY A 30 7.82 -9.48 3.92
C GLY A 30 6.75 -10.30 3.21
N ALA A 31 5.48 -10.18 3.59
CA ALA A 31 4.38 -10.81 2.87
C ALA A 31 4.21 -10.20 1.46
N ARG A 32 3.80 -11.03 0.50
CA ARG A 32 3.34 -10.54 -0.81
C ARG A 32 2.01 -9.82 -0.63
N ALA A 33 1.89 -8.62 -1.17
CA ALA A 33 0.69 -7.80 -1.14
C ALA A 33 0.38 -7.20 -2.51
N VAL A 34 -0.89 -6.89 -2.76
CA VAL A 34 -1.35 -6.17 -3.94
C VAL A 34 -1.85 -4.81 -3.52
N ALA A 35 -1.26 -3.75 -4.04
CA ALA A 35 -1.78 -2.40 -3.90
C ALA A 35 -2.87 -2.18 -4.96
N SER A 36 -4.15 -2.22 -4.56
CA SER A 36 -5.26 -1.81 -5.42
C SER A 36 -5.54 -0.32 -5.21
N ILE A 37 -5.42 0.47 -6.28
CA ILE A 37 -5.66 1.91 -6.24
C ILE A 37 -6.94 2.20 -7.02
N LYS A 38 -7.94 2.78 -6.33
CA LYS A 38 -9.11 3.37 -7.00
C LYS A 38 -8.68 4.72 -7.58
N SER A 39 -8.22 4.70 -8.82
CA SER A 39 -7.62 5.86 -9.52
C SER A 39 -8.63 6.96 -9.85
N THR A 40 -9.14 7.68 -8.85
CA THR A 40 -9.92 8.88 -9.11
C THR A 40 -9.03 10.06 -9.54
N ASN A 41 -7.77 10.09 -9.10
CA ASN A 41 -6.79 11.12 -9.46
C ASN A 41 -5.37 10.53 -9.48
N VAL A 42 -4.70 10.60 -10.63
CA VAL A 42 -3.28 10.23 -10.79
C VAL A 42 -2.55 11.43 -11.37
N VAL A 43 -1.46 11.84 -10.72
CA VAL A 43 -0.55 12.87 -11.25
C VAL A 43 0.67 12.17 -11.81
N ILE A 44 1.04 12.53 -13.04
CA ILE A 44 2.21 11.98 -13.73
C ILE A 44 3.20 13.12 -13.89
N GLU A 45 4.42 12.89 -13.39
CA GLU A 45 5.55 13.82 -13.51
C GLU A 45 6.76 13.06 -14.04
N THR A 46 7.71 13.79 -14.61
CA THR A 46 8.99 13.23 -15.08
C THR A 46 9.91 12.96 -13.90
N ALA A 47 10.70 11.87 -14.01
CA ALA A 47 11.61 11.40 -12.96
C ALA A 47 12.80 12.32 -12.69
#